data_AF-A0A517N389-F1
#
_entry.id   AF-A0A517N389-F1
#
_cell.length_a   1.000
_cell.length_b   1.000
_cell.length_c   1.000
_cell.angle_alpha   90.00
_cell.angle_beta   90.00
_cell.angle_gamma   90.00
#
_symmetry.space_group_name_H-M   'P 1'
#
loop_
_entity.id
_entity.type
_entity.pdbx_description
1 polymer ?
#
loop_
_entity_poly.entity_id
_entity_poly.type
_entity_poly.pdbx_seq_one_letter_code
_entity_poly.pdbx_strand_id
1 'polypeptide(L)'
;MNEAQKCSECGGKLETGFIPDISMAAAFKTSWHRGEADDKTILDYVKYGPGLKYDRSKVIAIQAFRCTQCGLLKMYANPSTSD
;
A
#
# COMPACT_ATOMS: atom_id res chain seq x y z
N MET A 1 4.86 -24.56 9.59
CA MET A 1 4.86 -23.81 8.31
C MET A 1 3.51 -23.14 8.18
N ASN A 2 3.44 -21.81 8.27
CA ASN A 2 2.17 -21.08 8.22
C ASN A 2 1.53 -21.24 6.83
N GLU A 3 0.27 -21.67 6.77
CA GLU A 3 -0.54 -21.72 5.54
C GLU A 3 -0.61 -20.35 4.83
N ALA A 4 -0.35 -19.26 5.54
CA ALA A 4 -0.24 -17.90 5.02
C ALA A 4 0.86 -17.71 3.93
N GLN A 5 1.73 -18.69 3.71
CA GLN A 5 2.79 -18.61 2.68
C GLN A 5 2.46 -19.32 1.35
N LYS A 6 1.26 -19.89 1.21
CA LYS A 6 0.81 -20.55 -0.03
C LYS A 6 -0.17 -19.68 -0.81
N CYS A 7 -0.07 -19.72 -2.13
CA CYS A 7 -1.00 -19.07 -3.04
C CYS A 7 -2.39 -19.71 -2.91
N SER A 8 -3.44 -18.91 -2.77
CA SER A 8 -4.82 -19.41 -2.67
C SER A 8 -5.33 -20.00 -3.99
N GLU A 9 -4.79 -19.54 -5.12
CA GLU A 9 -5.29 -19.93 -6.44
C GLU A 9 -4.60 -21.19 -6.98
N CYS A 10 -3.30 -21.35 -6.73
CA CYS A 10 -2.51 -22.46 -7.31
C CYS A 10 -1.69 -23.28 -6.30
N GLY A 11 -1.73 -22.94 -5.01
CA GLY A 11 -0.92 -23.60 -3.97
C GLY A 11 0.58 -23.30 -4.02
N GLY A 12 1.07 -22.55 -5.03
CA GLY A 12 2.47 -22.19 -5.20
C GLY A 12 3.02 -21.26 -4.09
N LYS A 13 4.34 -21.05 -4.09
CA LYS A 13 5.03 -20.21 -3.09
C LYS A 13 4.69 -18.72 -3.28
N LEU A 14 4.48 -18.03 -2.17
CA LEU A 14 4.41 -16.57 -2.13
C LEU A 14 5.79 -15.96 -1.79
N GLU A 15 6.15 -14.88 -2.47
CA GLU A 15 7.31 -14.03 -2.17
C GLU A 15 6.85 -12.67 -1.65
N THR A 16 7.56 -12.12 -0.67
CA THR A 16 7.30 -10.76 -0.16
C THR A 16 7.80 -9.73 -1.15
N GLY A 17 7.01 -8.68 -1.36
CA GLY A 17 7.41 -7.51 -2.13
C GLY A 17 6.71 -6.24 -1.64
N PHE A 18 6.91 -5.15 -2.36
CA PHE A 18 6.21 -3.89 -2.15
C PHE A 18 6.03 -3.18 -3.48
N ILE A 19 4.99 -2.35 -3.57
CA ILE A 19 4.81 -1.41 -4.67
C ILE A 19 5.40 -0.08 -4.19
N PRO A 20 6.44 0.46 -4.84
CA PRO A 20 6.91 1.79 -4.55
C PRO A 20 5.97 2.82 -5.17
N ASP A 21 5.55 3.79 -4.37
CA ASP A 21 4.92 5.03 -4.85
C ASP A 21 6.05 6.02 -5.18
N ILE A 22 6.29 6.24 -6.46
CA ILE A 22 7.43 7.01 -6.97
C ILE A 22 6.96 8.39 -7.40
N SER A 23 7.51 9.40 -6.72
CA SER A 23 7.45 10.80 -7.13
C SER A 23 8.77 11.21 -7.78
N MET A 24 8.82 12.41 -8.39
CA MET A 24 10.07 12.92 -8.99
C MET A 24 11.24 13.00 -8.00
N ALA A 25 10.97 13.18 -6.69
CA ALA A 25 12.01 13.43 -5.69
C ALA A 25 12.22 12.27 -4.70
N ALA A 26 11.32 11.29 -4.64
CA ALA A 26 11.35 10.24 -3.64
C ALA A 26 10.48 9.03 -4.02
N ALA A 27 10.83 7.86 -3.46
CA ALA A 27 10.02 6.65 -3.50
C ALA A 27 9.53 6.30 -2.08
N PHE A 28 8.24 6.01 -1.93
CA PHE A 28 7.60 5.70 -0.66
C PHE A 28 6.96 4.30 -0.69
N LYS A 29 6.73 3.70 0.47
CA LYS A 29 5.87 2.51 0.57
C LYS A 29 4.43 2.92 0.27
N THR A 30 3.77 2.25 -0.67
CA THR A 30 2.33 2.46 -0.89
C THR A 30 1.56 2.17 0.39
N SER A 31 0.60 3.03 0.71
CA SER A 31 -0.18 2.97 1.94
C SER A 31 -1.67 3.01 1.62
N TRP A 32 -2.45 2.38 2.48
CA TRP A 32 -3.90 2.42 2.46
C TRP A 32 -4.40 3.46 3.47
N HIS A 33 -5.44 4.20 3.09
CA HIS A 33 -6.16 5.10 3.98
C HIS A 33 -7.65 4.75 3.91
N ARG A 34 -8.33 4.75 5.06
CA ARG A 34 -9.76 4.46 5.12
C ARG A 34 -10.58 5.64 4.58
N GLY A 35 -11.63 5.33 3.83
CA GLY A 35 -12.60 6.31 3.34
C GLY A 35 -12.31 6.76 1.91
N GLU A 36 -13.02 7.79 1.48
CA GLU A 36 -12.85 8.39 0.16
C GLU A 36 -11.71 9.41 0.19
N ALA A 37 -11.08 9.61 -0.96
CA ALA A 37 -10.06 10.64 -1.11
C ALA A 37 -10.76 11.99 -1.25
N ASP A 38 -10.42 12.94 -0.38
CA ASP A 38 -10.89 14.32 -0.50
C ASP A 38 -9.92 15.11 -1.36
N ASP A 39 -10.46 15.76 -2.40
CA ASP A 39 -9.72 16.76 -3.16
C ASP A 39 -9.41 17.97 -2.28
N LYS A 40 -8.22 18.55 -2.49
CA LYS A 40 -7.85 19.81 -1.86
C LYS A 40 -8.70 20.95 -2.43
N THR A 41 -9.12 21.88 -1.58
CA THR A 41 -9.70 23.15 -2.04
C THR A 41 -8.61 24.06 -2.62
N ILE A 42 -8.98 25.09 -3.40
CA ILE A 42 -8.01 26.09 -3.90
C ILE A 42 -7.15 26.67 -2.77
N LEU A 43 -7.76 26.92 -1.60
CA LEU A 43 -7.05 27.44 -0.44
C LEU A 43 -6.03 26.43 0.11
N ASP A 44 -6.38 25.13 0.12
CA ASP A 44 -5.46 24.06 0.52
C ASP A 44 -4.29 23.91 -0.45
N TYR A 45 -4.52 24.06 -1.76
CA TYR A 45 -3.46 24.04 -2.77
C TYR A 45 -2.44 25.16 -2.55
N VAL A 46 -2.89 26.38 -2.29
CA VAL A 46 -2.00 27.54 -2.06
C VAL A 46 -1.17 27.35 -0.79
N LYS A 47 -1.75 26.77 0.27
CA LYS A 47 -1.08 26.66 1.58
C LYS A 47 -0.19 25.41 1.72
N TYR A 48 -0.61 24.28 1.16
CA TYR A 48 0.02 22.98 1.39
C TYR A 48 0.54 22.31 0.11
N GLY A 49 0.46 23.02 -1.02
CA GLY A 49 0.81 22.49 -2.33
C GLY A 49 -0.21 21.46 -2.86
N PRO A 50 0.05 20.89 -4.05
CA PRO A 50 -0.82 19.91 -4.67
C PRO A 50 -0.93 18.60 -3.88
N GLY A 51 -1.92 17.78 -4.22
CA GLY A 51 -2.12 16.43 -3.66
C GLY A 51 -3.47 16.25 -2.98
N LEU A 52 -3.65 15.10 -2.33
CA LEU A 52 -4.89 14.74 -1.65
C LEU A 52 -4.93 15.26 -0.21
N LYS A 53 -6.14 15.52 0.28
CA LYS A 53 -6.38 15.75 1.70
C LYS A 53 -6.62 14.40 2.38
N TYR A 54 -5.76 14.05 3.34
CA TYR A 54 -5.90 12.83 4.12
C TYR A 54 -5.23 13.00 5.49
N ASP A 55 -5.64 12.17 6.45
CA ASP A 55 -5.03 12.15 7.78
C ASP A 55 -3.81 11.24 7.75
N ARG A 56 -2.62 11.85 7.76
CA ARG A 56 -1.35 11.13 7.73
C ARG A 56 -1.15 10.17 8.91
N SER A 57 -1.84 10.38 10.03
CA SER A 57 -1.77 9.46 11.19
C SER A 57 -2.61 8.20 11.01
N LYS A 58 -3.51 8.17 10.00
CA LYS A 58 -4.45 7.07 9.73
C LYS A 58 -4.06 6.23 8.51
N VAL A 59 -2.86 6.41 7.97
CA VAL A 59 -2.36 5.58 6.88
C VAL A 59 -1.81 4.26 7.43
N ILE A 60 -2.06 3.16 6.70
CA ILE A 60 -1.53 1.84 7.00
C ILE A 60 -0.64 1.42 5.82
N ALA A 61 0.63 1.13 6.07
CA ALA A 61 1.52 0.64 5.02
C ALA A 61 1.00 -0.68 4.45
N ILE A 62 1.00 -0.82 3.13
CA ILE A 62 0.57 -2.06 2.46
C ILE A 62 1.73 -3.04 2.40
N GLN A 63 1.50 -4.26 2.88
CA GLN A 63 2.38 -5.40 2.63
C GLN A 63 1.88 -6.18 1.41
N ALA A 64 2.79 -6.52 0.49
CA ALA A 64 2.45 -7.24 -0.73
C ALA A 64 3.13 -8.62 -0.79
N PHE A 65 2.40 -9.58 -1.36
CA PHE A 65 2.91 -10.92 -1.62
C PHE A 65 2.56 -11.33 -3.05
N ARG A 66 3.54 -11.75 -3.83
CA ARG A 66 3.35 -12.24 -5.20
C ARG A 66 3.56 -13.75 -5.26
N CYS A 67 2.69 -14.46 -5.96
CA CYS A 67 2.94 -15.86 -6.26
C CYS A 67 4.00 -15.99 -7.35
N THR A 68 5.06 -16.76 -7.08
CA THR A 68 6.15 -16.96 -8.03
C THR A 68 5.77 -17.86 -9.21
N GLN A 69 4.62 -18.55 -9.14
CA GLN A 69 4.16 -19.49 -10.17
C GLN A 69 3.06 -18.90 -11.07
N CYS A 70 1.96 -18.40 -10.47
CA CYS A 70 0.82 -17.89 -11.25
C CYS A 70 0.74 -16.36 -11.30
N GLY A 71 1.59 -15.65 -10.56
CA GLY A 71 1.63 -14.19 -10.57
C GLY A 71 0.55 -13.49 -9.73
N LEU A 72 -0.35 -14.22 -9.07
CA LEU A 72 -1.32 -13.63 -8.13
C LEU A 72 -0.61 -12.66 -7.16
N LEU A 73 -1.12 -11.44 -7.07
CA LEU A 73 -0.63 -10.42 -6.16
C LEU A 73 -1.67 -10.16 -5.06
N LYS A 74 -1.27 -10.32 -3.80
CA LYS A 74 -2.07 -10.05 -2.62
C LYS A 74 -1.52 -8.84 -1.89
N MET A 75 -2.40 -7.94 -1.48
CA MET A 75 -2.05 -6.70 -0.77
C MET A 75 -2.84 -6.62 0.53
N TYR A 76 -2.14 -6.39 1.64
CA TYR A 76 -2.71 -6.36 2.98
C TYR A 76 -2.39 -5.05 3.68
N ALA A 77 -3.42 -4.38 4.20
CA ALA A 77 -3.28 -3.19 5.03
C ALA A 77 -3.52 -3.57 6.51
N ASN A 78 -2.58 -4.33 7.08
CA ASN A 78 -2.65 -4.75 8.48
C ASN A 78 -1.90 -3.75 9.37
N PRO A 79 -2.56 -3.16 10.39
CA PRO A 79 -1.94 -2.15 11.25
C PRO A 79 -0.80 -2.68 12.15
N SER A 80 -0.54 -3.99 12.14
CA SER A 80 0.38 -4.68 13.06
C SER A 80 1.70 -5.18 12.45
N THR A 81 2.04 -4.83 11.21
CA THR A 81 3.35 -5.18 10.63
C THR A 81 4.28 -3.98 10.64
N SER A 82 4.63 -3.55 11.85
CA SER A 82 5.73 -2.65 12.13
C SER A 82 6.69 -3.40 13.06
N ASP A 83 7.39 -4.40 12.49
CA ASP A 83 8.62 -4.94 13.06
C ASP A 83 9.81 -4.20 12.42
#